data_AF-A0A9R0YZZ0-F1
#
_entry.id   AF-A0A9R0YZZ0-F1
#
_cell.length_a   1.000
_cell.length_b   1.000
_cell.length_c   1.000
_cell.angle_alpha   90.00
_cell.angle_beta   90.00
_cell.angle_gamma   90.00
#
_symmetry.space_group_name_H-M   'P 1'
#
loop_
_entity.id
_entity.type
_entity.pdbx_description
1 polymer ?
#
loop_
_entity_poly.entity_id
_entity_poly.type
_entity_poly.pdbx_seq_one_letter_code
_entity_poly.pdbx_strand_id
1 'polypeptide(L)'
;MTALTSLSHMNLSYNNLSGKIPTGNQLQTFDASDYIGNIGLCGYPLTNNCTGNSSSRPTHVDHGDGSEDISLYLGLAVGFIEGLQDRIYLAVVLRWANLKRKLGKT
;
A
#
# COMPACT_ATOMS: atom_id res chain seq x y z
N MET A 1 11.31 -22.62 26.25
CA MET A 1 11.08 -22.67 24.78
C MET A 1 9.64 -23.07 24.58
N THR A 2 8.80 -22.16 24.07
CA THR A 2 7.39 -22.40 23.77
C THR A 2 7.29 -23.27 22.53
N ALA A 3 7.31 -24.59 22.72
CA ALA A 3 6.98 -25.55 21.68
C ALA A 3 5.46 -25.59 21.54
N LEU A 4 4.93 -25.01 20.45
CA LEU A 4 3.55 -25.25 20.05
C LEU A 4 3.48 -26.69 19.53
N THR A 5 2.90 -27.59 20.35
CA THR A 5 2.86 -29.03 20.08
C THR A 5 1.62 -29.49 19.31
N SER A 6 0.69 -28.60 18.92
CA SER A 6 -0.60 -28.99 18.32
C SER A 6 -1.22 -27.95 17.37
N LEU A 7 -0.44 -27.40 16.43
CA LEU A 7 -0.91 -26.45 15.42
C LEU A 7 -1.23 -27.13 14.08
N SER A 8 -2.51 -27.35 13.76
CA SER A 8 -2.90 -28.10 12.55
C SER A 8 -2.92 -27.27 11.27
N HIS A 9 -3.09 -25.95 11.36
CA HIS A 9 -3.20 -25.07 10.20
C HIS A 9 -2.62 -23.69 10.54
N MET A 10 -1.71 -23.20 9.70
CA MET A 10 -1.06 -21.91 9.90
C MET A 10 -0.77 -21.28 8.56
N ASN A 11 -1.42 -20.16 8.26
CA ASN A 11 -1.18 -19.39 7.05
C ASN A 11 -0.31 -18.18 7.39
N LEU A 12 0.90 -18.12 6.85
CA LEU A 12 1.86 -17.03 6.99
C LEU A 12 2.08 -16.28 5.67
N SER A 13 1.19 -16.49 4.69
CA SER A 13 1.30 -15.89 3.36
C SER A 13 1.23 -14.37 3.39
N TYR A 14 1.87 -13.73 2.41
CA TYR A 14 1.84 -12.28 2.18
C TYR A 14 2.21 -11.44 3.42
N ASN A 15 3.18 -11.92 4.18
CA ASN A 15 3.80 -11.18 5.26
C ASN A 15 5.20 -10.69 4.84
N ASN A 16 5.85 -9.93 5.72
CA ASN A 16 7.21 -9.46 5.52
C ASN A 16 8.23 -10.30 6.30
N LEU A 17 8.04 -11.62 6.35
CA LEU A 17 8.95 -12.52 7.07
C LEU A 17 10.25 -12.71 6.30
N SER A 18 11.34 -12.91 7.04
CA SER A 18 12.67 -13.09 6.47
C SER A 18 13.51 -14.09 7.27
N GLY A 19 14.53 -14.65 6.62
CA GLY A 19 15.43 -15.62 7.21
C GLY A 19 15.05 -17.07 6.92
N LYS A 20 15.75 -18.00 7.59
CA LYS A 20 15.58 -19.43 7.40
C LYS A 20 14.37 -19.94 8.19
N ILE A 21 13.51 -20.73 7.55
CA ILE A 21 12.42 -21.43 8.24
C ILE A 21 13.03 -22.36 9.32
N PRO A 22 12.60 -22.25 10.60
CA PRO A 22 13.15 -23.06 11.70
C PRO A 22 12.98 -24.56 11.45
N THR A 23 14.10 -25.28 11.47
CA THR A 23 14.11 -26.73 11.31
C THR A 23 13.84 -27.45 12.63
N GLY A 24 13.06 -28.52 12.61
CA GLY A 24 12.72 -29.37 13.77
C GLY A 24 11.35 -29.13 14.39
N ASN A 25 10.60 -28.13 13.90
CA ASN A 25 9.28 -27.77 14.43
C ASN A 25 8.16 -28.08 13.44
N GLN A 26 6.91 -27.98 13.92
CA GLN A 26 5.68 -28.10 13.13
C GLN A 26 5.57 -27.09 11.97
N LEU A 27 6.38 -26.03 11.98
CA LEU A 27 6.45 -25.08 10.86
C LEU A 27 6.92 -25.74 9.56
N GLN A 28 7.76 -26.78 9.61
CA GLN A 28 8.17 -27.48 8.38
C GLN A 28 7.10 -28.43 7.82
N THR A 29 6.02 -28.70 8.56
CA THR A 29 4.95 -29.60 8.09
C THR A 29 3.87 -28.87 7.30
N PHE A 30 3.90 -27.53 7.27
CA PHE A 30 2.97 -26.73 6.48
C PHE A 30 3.40 -26.65 5.01
N ASP A 31 2.46 -26.33 4.13
CA ASP A 31 2.70 -26.29 2.69
C ASP A 31 3.47 -25.03 2.29
N ALA A 32 4.15 -25.08 1.13
CA ALA A 32 4.85 -23.91 0.60
C ALA A 32 3.92 -22.71 0.35
N SER A 33 2.62 -22.98 0.10
CA SER A 33 1.57 -21.96 -0.04
C SER A 33 1.36 -21.16 1.24
N ASP A 34 1.57 -21.76 2.41
CA ASP A 34 1.44 -21.06 3.69
C ASP A 34 2.56 -20.03 3.90
N TYR A 35 3.60 -20.06 3.06
CA TYR A 35 4.75 -19.16 3.11
C TYR A 35 4.85 -18.23 1.89
N ILE A 36 3.92 -18.33 0.94
CA ILE A 36 3.95 -17.54 -0.30
C ILE A 36 3.94 -16.03 -0.02
N GLY A 37 4.61 -15.23 -0.85
CA GLY A 37 4.61 -13.77 -0.70
C GLY A 37 5.59 -13.21 0.33
N ASN A 38 6.38 -14.06 1.01
CA ASN A 38 7.46 -13.62 1.92
C ASN A 38 8.82 -13.67 1.21
N ILE A 39 9.26 -12.57 0.60
CA ILE A 39 10.45 -12.51 -0.26
C ILE A 39 11.77 -12.87 0.45
N GLY A 40 11.83 -12.67 1.78
CA GLY A 40 13.02 -12.91 2.58
C GLY A 40 13.12 -14.31 3.17
N LEU A 41 12.10 -15.16 3.01
CA LEU A 41 12.10 -16.51 3.55
C LEU A 41 12.85 -17.49 2.63
N CYS A 42 13.60 -18.39 3.27
CA CYS A 42 14.30 -19.47 2.59
C CYS A 42 14.29 -20.76 3.45
N GLY A 43 14.55 -21.90 2.81
CA GLY A 43 14.53 -23.22 3.43
C GLY A 43 13.23 -23.99 3.20
N TYR A 44 13.26 -25.30 3.46
CA TYR A 44 12.11 -26.20 3.27
C TYR A 44 10.87 -25.72 4.06
N PRO A 45 9.65 -25.74 3.49
CA PRO A 45 9.20 -26.33 2.22
C PRO A 45 9.42 -25.47 0.96
N LEU A 46 10.00 -24.28 1.07
CA LEU A 46 10.24 -23.41 -0.09
C LEU A 46 11.42 -23.94 -0.93
N THR A 47 11.33 -23.76 -2.26
CA THR A 47 12.39 -24.13 -3.22
C THR A 47 13.66 -23.27 -3.06
N ASN A 48 13.55 -22.12 -2.39
CA ASN A 48 14.65 -21.19 -2.17
C ASN A 48 15.60 -21.73 -1.08
N ASN A 49 16.74 -22.28 -1.47
CA ASN A 49 17.76 -22.71 -0.51
C ASN A 49 18.48 -21.50 0.11
N CYS A 50 18.65 -21.52 1.44
CA CYS A 50 19.46 -20.54 2.15
C CYS A 50 20.96 -20.80 1.90
N THR A 51 21.45 -20.53 0.69
CA THR A 51 22.86 -20.73 0.34
C THR A 51 23.68 -19.59 0.97
N GLY A 52 24.44 -19.91 2.02
CA GLY A 52 25.34 -18.95 2.65
C GLY A 52 26.55 -18.68 1.77
N ASN A 53 26.50 -17.63 0.94
CA ASN A 53 27.51 -16.58 0.82
C ASN A 53 27.13 -15.57 -0.28
N SER A 54 27.42 -14.30 -0.01
CA SER A 54 27.34 -13.13 -0.89
C SER A 54 25.98 -12.70 -1.43
N SER A 55 25.37 -11.79 -0.67
CA SER A 55 24.85 -10.53 -1.21
C SER A 55 23.77 -10.63 -2.29
N SER A 56 22.68 -11.35 -2.02
CA SER A 56 21.39 -10.68 -2.19
C SER A 56 21.17 -9.87 -0.91
N ARG A 57 21.79 -8.67 -0.88
CA ARG A 57 21.16 -7.53 -0.19
C ARG A 57 19.67 -7.69 -0.47
N PRO A 58 18.77 -7.54 0.52
CA PRO A 58 17.39 -7.29 0.12
C PRO A 58 17.54 -6.19 -0.91
N THR A 59 17.11 -6.42 -2.14
CA THR A 59 16.43 -5.34 -2.80
C THR A 59 15.36 -5.01 -1.77
N HIS A 60 15.68 -4.05 -0.90
CA HIS A 60 14.92 -2.84 -0.81
C HIS A 60 14.49 -2.63 -2.26
N VAL A 61 13.39 -3.29 -2.61
CA VAL A 61 12.35 -2.64 -3.35
C VAL A 61 12.14 -1.44 -2.45
N ASP A 62 12.96 -0.43 -2.75
CA ASP A 62 12.57 0.94 -2.62
C ASP A 62 11.20 0.88 -3.25
N HIS A 63 10.19 0.71 -2.38
CA HIS A 63 8.91 1.30 -2.63
C HIS A 63 9.30 2.74 -2.77
N GLY A 64 9.70 3.09 -3.99
CA GLY A 64 10.04 4.43 -4.38
C GLY A 64 8.85 5.18 -3.88
N ASP A 65 9.14 5.99 -2.88
CA ASP A 65 8.21 6.85 -2.20
C ASP A 65 7.80 7.96 -3.18
N GLY A 66 7.19 7.53 -4.28
CA GLY A 66 6.53 8.35 -5.29
C GLY A 66 5.02 8.23 -5.14
N SER A 67 4.53 7.43 -4.19
CA SER A 67 3.11 7.40 -3.84
C SER A 67 2.70 8.69 -3.14
N GLU A 68 3.58 9.30 -2.33
CA GLU A 68 3.33 10.59 -1.72
C GLU A 68 3.22 11.69 -2.78
N ASP A 69 4.14 11.74 -3.74
CA ASP A 69 4.12 12.72 -4.84
C ASP A 69 2.90 12.58 -5.75
N ILE A 70 2.52 11.35 -6.11
CA ILE A 70 1.34 11.10 -6.96
C ILE A 70 0.06 11.50 -6.22
N SER A 71 -0.04 11.17 -4.93
CA SER A 71 -1.22 11.52 -4.12
C SER A 71 -1.35 13.03 -3.92
N LEU A 72 -0.24 13.72 -3.67
CA LEU A 72 -0.20 15.18 -3.58
C LEU A 72 -0.51 15.85 -4.93
N TYR A 73 0.03 15.33 -6.04
CA TYR A 73 -0.22 15.85 -7.38
C TYR A 73 -1.69 15.67 -7.82
N LEU A 74 -2.28 14.50 -7.57
CA LEU A 74 -3.70 14.24 -7.83
C LEU A 74 -4.59 15.12 -6.94
N GLY A 75 -4.24 15.29 -5.67
CA GLY A 75 -4.96 16.17 -4.74
C GLY A 75 -4.93 17.64 -5.18
N LEU A 76 -3.77 18.14 -5.63
CA LEU A 76 -3.64 19.48 -6.22
C LEU A 76 -4.48 19.61 -7.48
N ALA A 77 -4.39 18.66 -8.41
CA ALA A 77 -5.16 18.69 -9.66
C ALA A 77 -6.67 18.72 -9.42
N VAL A 78 -7.19 17.89 -8.50
CA VAL A 78 -8.61 17.87 -8.12
C VAL A 78 -9.02 19.17 -7.41
N GLY A 79 -8.17 19.71 -6.51
CA GLY A 79 -8.45 20.95 -5.79
C GLY A 79 -8.56 22.19 -6.67
N PHE A 80 -7.84 22.24 -7.80
CA PHE A 80 -7.92 23.36 -8.75
C PHE A 80 -9.25 23.43 -9.50
N ILE A 81 -9.88 22.27 -9.80
CA ILE A 81 -11.13 22.22 -10.56
C ILE A 81 -12.32 22.64 -9.67
N GLU A 82 -12.40 22.11 -8.45
CA GLU A 82 -13.47 22.44 -7.51
C GLU A 82 -13.36 23.90 -7.02
N GLY A 83 -12.14 24.38 -6.74
CA GLY A 83 -11.93 25.70 -6.13
C GLY A 83 -12.28 26.89 -7.03
N LEU A 84 -12.04 26.79 -8.34
CA LEU A 84 -12.27 27.92 -9.27
C LEU A 84 -13.69 27.92 -9.83
N GLN A 85 -14.25 26.74 -10.12
CA GLN A 85 -15.58 26.63 -10.74
C GLN A 85 -16.69 27.19 -9.83
N ASP A 86 -16.66 26.85 -8.54
CA ASP A 86 -17.67 27.31 -7.59
C ASP A 86 -17.60 28.82 -7.33
N ARG A 87 -16.38 29.37 -7.23
CA ARG A 87 -16.18 30.81 -6.98
C ARG A 87 -16.59 31.66 -8.17
N ILE A 88 -16.31 31.20 -9.39
CA ILE A 88 -16.71 31.88 -10.63
C ILE A 88 -18.24 31.81 -10.77
N TYR A 89 -18.84 30.64 -10.58
CA TYR A 89 -20.29 30.47 -10.68
C TYR A 89 -21.03 31.38 -9.70
N LEU A 90 -20.61 31.39 -8.42
CA LEU A 90 -21.21 32.26 -7.41
C LEU A 90 -21.07 33.75 -7.77
N ALA A 91 -19.90 34.19 -8.26
CA ALA A 91 -19.69 35.57 -8.68
C ALA A 91 -20.60 35.98 -9.86
N VAL A 92 -20.81 35.10 -10.84
CA VAL A 92 -21.73 35.33 -11.97
C VAL A 92 -23.17 35.44 -11.49
N VAL A 93 -23.62 34.52 -10.64
CA VAL A 93 -24.98 34.53 -10.07
C VAL A 93 -25.21 35.80 -9.26
N LEU A 94 -24.26 36.19 -8.40
CA LEU A 94 -24.35 37.43 -7.61
C LEU A 94 -24.39 38.67 -8.49
N ARG A 95 -23.56 38.73 -9.54
CA ARG A 95 -23.57 39.85 -10.52
C ARG A 95 -24.89 39.93 -11.27
N TRP A 96 -25.41 38.81 -11.75
CA TRP A 96 -26.70 38.74 -12.43
C TRP A 96 -27.87 39.14 -11.51
N ALA A 97 -27.88 38.64 -10.28
CA ALA A 97 -28.88 39.01 -9.27
C ALA A 97 -28.83 40.51 -8.95
N ASN A 98 -27.62 41.09 -8.87
CA ASN A 98 -27.47 42.53 -8.65
C ASN A 98 -27.93 43.35 -9.86
N LEU A 99 -27.65 42.88 -11.08
CA LEU A 99 -28.10 43.54 -12.32
C LEU A 99 -29.63 43.51 -12.45
N LYS A 100 -30.26 42.35 -12.18
CA LYS A 100 -31.72 42.25 -12.11
C LYS A 100 -32.32 43.17 -11.06
N ARG A 101 -31.71 43.26 -9.86
CA ARG A 101 -32.15 44.19 -8.81
C ARG A 101 -32.03 45.66 -9.24
N LYS A 102 -31.04 46.01 -10.05
CA LYS A 102 -30.85 47.37 -10.56
C LYS A 102 -31.86 47.69 -11.66
N LEU A 103 -32.15 46.75 -12.55
CA LEU A 103 -33.11 46.91 -13.64
C LEU A 103 -34.57 46.98 -13.15
N GLY A 104 -34.95 46.20 -12.14
CA GLY A 104 -36.31 46.23 -11.57
C GLY A 104 -36.60 47.39 -10.61
N LYS A 105 -35.61 48.28 -10.38
CA LYS A 105 -35.76 49.50 -9.56
C LYS A 105 -35.78 50.78 -10.40
N THR A 106 -35.75 50.66 -11.73
CA THR A 106 -35.97 51.73 -12.72
C THR A 106 -37.31 51.51 -13.37
#